data_AF-G1KBE5-F1
#
_entry.id   AF-G1KBE5-F1
#
_cell.length_a   1.000
_cell.length_b   1.000
_cell.length_c   1.000
_cell.angle_alpha   90.00
_cell.angle_beta   90.00
_cell.angle_gamma   90.00
#
_symmetry.space_group_name_H-M   'P 1'
#
loop_
_entity.id
_entity.type
_entity.pdbx_description
1 polymer ?
#
loop_
_entity_poly.entity_id
_entity_poly.type
_entity_poly.pdbx_seq_one_letter_code
_entity_poly.pdbx_strand_id
1 'polypeptide(L)'
;KCIAQTARCDGVFNCKDGEDEYRCVRLSGKKGVLQVFSFGSWRTMCSDDWKDNYGRVTCKYLGFSSFVNWADFPVAAVEDEFQKYFVTASHWLSTALPQLFHFLFPTVCGTRSGYSPRIVGGNASLPQQWPWQASLQFQGYHLCGGSVITSWWILTAAHCVYDLYLPRAWSVHVGFVILEENSINSYLVDKIIYHKNYRPKTMKNDVALIKLANPLTLNGVIEPICLPNFGEHFPEGKMCWISGWGTEEEGGDTSEIMNYAGVPLISNKVCNHREVYGGIVASSMLCAGYLKGGIDSCQGDSGGPLVCEDRNIWKLVGTTSFGVGCAEENKPGVYSRITSFLDWIHEQMEVYFLIVSSYVTRQLKIKNSPCSLLT
;
A
#
# COMPACT_ATOMS: atom_id res chain seq x y z
N LYS A 1 -27.84 -2.88 4.52
CA LYS A 1 -28.90 -1.88 4.23
C LYS A 1 -28.38 -1.03 3.08
N CYS A 2 -29.12 -0.86 2.00
CA CYS A 2 -28.69 0.03 0.92
C CYS A 2 -29.02 1.48 1.31
N ILE A 3 -28.10 2.41 1.01
CA ILE A 3 -28.27 3.84 1.24
C ILE A 3 -28.15 4.61 -0.09
N ALA A 4 -28.68 5.83 -0.14
CA ALA A 4 -28.46 6.70 -1.29
C ALA A 4 -26.98 7.07 -1.39
N GLN A 5 -26.45 7.18 -2.62
CA GLN A 5 -25.04 7.51 -2.83
C GLN A 5 -24.65 8.89 -2.27
N THR A 6 -25.60 9.82 -2.20
CA THR A 6 -25.43 11.14 -1.58
C THR A 6 -25.35 11.11 -0.06
N ALA A 7 -25.76 10.00 0.56
CA ALA A 7 -25.75 9.79 2.00
C ALA A 7 -24.45 9.13 2.49
N ARG A 8 -23.49 8.89 1.59
CA ARG A 8 -22.14 8.45 1.94
C ARG A 8 -21.29 9.67 2.25
N CYS A 9 -20.57 9.64 3.36
CA CYS A 9 -19.67 10.70 3.84
C CYS A 9 -20.40 12.02 4.12
N ASP A 10 -21.62 11.95 4.65
CA ASP A 10 -22.42 13.12 5.01
C ASP A 10 -22.36 13.44 6.52
N GLY A 11 -21.64 12.63 7.29
CA GLY A 11 -21.48 12.75 8.73
C GLY A 11 -22.57 12.07 9.55
N VAL A 12 -23.52 11.37 8.92
CA VAL A 12 -24.64 10.68 9.58
C VAL A 12 -24.54 9.18 9.36
N PHE A 13 -24.29 8.41 10.42
CA PHE A 13 -24.26 6.95 10.34
C PHE A 13 -25.61 6.36 9.91
N ASN A 14 -25.76 6.05 8.62
CA ASN A 14 -26.93 5.42 8.03
C ASN A 14 -26.82 3.89 8.00
N CYS A 15 -25.60 3.37 8.02
CA CYS A 15 -25.29 1.95 8.15
C CYS A 15 -25.05 1.57 9.62
N LYS A 16 -25.31 0.30 9.97
CA LYS A 16 -25.28 -0.20 11.35
C LYS A 16 -23.89 -0.03 12.01
N ASP A 17 -22.84 -0.26 11.22
CA ASP A 17 -21.46 -0.16 11.66
C ASP A 17 -20.77 1.10 11.13
N GLY A 18 -21.55 2.07 10.63
CA GLY A 18 -21.04 3.34 10.10
C GLY A 18 -20.21 3.23 8.82
N GLU A 19 -20.35 2.12 8.07
CA GLU A 19 -19.62 1.83 6.83
C GLU A 19 -19.69 2.95 5.78
N ASP A 20 -20.76 3.74 5.83
CA ASP A 20 -21.02 4.88 4.96
C ASP A 20 -20.17 6.12 5.25
N GLU A 21 -19.49 6.15 6.39
CA GLU A 21 -18.66 7.27 6.86
C GLU A 21 -17.15 6.93 6.87
N TYR A 22 -16.79 5.78 6.31
CA TYR A 22 -15.40 5.37 6.05
C TYR A 22 -15.03 5.59 4.58
N ARG A 23 -13.71 5.66 4.31
CA ARG A 23 -13.14 5.89 2.97
C ARG A 23 -13.71 7.14 2.31
N CYS A 24 -13.78 8.22 3.07
CA CYS A 24 -14.29 9.51 2.59
C CYS A 24 -13.20 10.40 2.02
N VAL A 25 -11.93 10.03 2.20
CA VAL A 25 -10.77 10.79 1.75
C VAL A 25 -9.79 9.84 1.07
N ARG A 26 -9.14 10.27 -0.01
CA ARG A 26 -8.10 9.50 -0.70
C ARG A 26 -7.10 10.38 -1.41
N LEU A 27 -5.92 9.82 -1.72
CA LEU A 27 -4.95 10.42 -2.64
C LEU A 27 -5.02 9.72 -3.99
N SER A 28 -5.06 10.49 -5.08
CA SER A 28 -5.27 9.96 -6.43
C SER A 28 -4.24 10.46 -7.44
N GLY A 29 -4.00 9.68 -8.49
CA GLY A 29 -3.10 10.02 -9.57
C GLY A 29 -1.62 9.97 -9.18
N LYS A 30 -0.75 10.22 -10.17
CA LYS A 30 0.71 10.21 -9.97
C LYS A 30 1.17 11.29 -9.00
N LYS A 31 0.40 12.38 -8.93
CA LYS A 31 0.65 13.52 -8.05
C LYS A 31 -0.19 13.50 -6.77
N GLY A 32 -0.66 12.35 -6.28
CA GLY A 32 -1.25 12.25 -4.93
C GLY A 32 -2.29 13.34 -4.62
N VAL A 33 -3.16 13.62 -5.58
CA VAL A 33 -4.18 14.66 -5.50
C VAL A 33 -5.17 14.29 -4.41
N LEU A 34 -5.38 15.20 -3.46
CA LEU A 34 -6.34 14.99 -2.39
C LEU A 34 -7.77 15.04 -2.95
N GLN A 35 -8.50 13.94 -2.74
CA GLN A 35 -9.91 13.85 -3.07
C GLN A 35 -10.75 13.50 -1.85
N VAL A 36 -11.96 14.04 -1.83
CA VAL A 36 -12.99 13.68 -0.85
C VAL A 36 -14.25 13.20 -1.55
N PHE A 37 -14.93 12.23 -0.94
CA PHE A 37 -16.21 11.76 -1.43
C PHE A 37 -17.31 12.68 -0.90
N SER A 38 -18.01 13.38 -1.78
CA SER A 38 -19.07 14.31 -1.39
C SER A 38 -20.10 14.48 -2.50
N PHE A 39 -21.37 14.60 -2.13
CA PHE A 39 -22.50 14.70 -3.06
C PHE A 39 -22.55 13.54 -4.07
N GLY A 40 -22.21 12.34 -3.60
CA GLY A 40 -22.24 11.11 -4.39
C GLY A 40 -21.10 10.93 -5.39
N SER A 41 -20.08 11.80 -5.41
CA SER A 41 -18.94 11.68 -6.31
C SER A 41 -17.61 12.00 -5.60
N TRP A 42 -16.51 11.48 -6.11
CA TRP A 42 -15.17 11.94 -5.71
C TRP A 42 -14.92 13.34 -6.27
N ARG A 43 -14.37 14.21 -5.43
CA ARG A 43 -14.14 15.62 -5.73
C ARG A 43 -12.74 16.02 -5.32
N THR A 44 -12.07 16.81 -6.14
CA THR A 44 -10.70 17.26 -5.88
C THR A 44 -10.73 18.44 -4.91
N MET A 45 -9.88 18.39 -3.88
CA MET A 45 -9.80 19.42 -2.83
C MET A 45 -8.93 20.60 -3.28
N CYS A 46 -9.48 21.80 -3.29
CA CYS A 46 -8.77 23.03 -3.65
C CYS A 46 -7.84 23.53 -2.56
N SER A 47 -6.84 24.32 -2.99
CA SER A 47 -5.85 25.02 -2.14
C SER A 47 -6.48 25.98 -1.10
N ASP A 48 -7.70 26.45 -1.38
CA ASP A 48 -8.27 27.60 -0.67
C ASP A 48 -8.60 27.29 0.80
N ASP A 49 -8.18 28.20 1.68
CA ASP A 49 -8.43 28.18 3.13
C ASP A 49 -7.93 26.95 3.88
N TRP A 50 -6.98 26.21 3.32
CA TRP A 50 -6.41 25.04 4.00
C TRP A 50 -5.43 25.40 5.08
N LYS A 51 -5.44 24.56 6.10
CA LYS A 51 -4.67 24.74 7.32
C LYS A 51 -3.96 23.44 7.61
N ASP A 52 -2.78 23.55 8.22
CA ASP A 52 -1.98 22.40 8.65
C ASP A 52 -2.77 21.39 9.51
N ASN A 53 -3.77 21.88 10.26
CA ASN A 53 -4.66 20.99 11.02
C ASN A 53 -5.47 20.06 10.11
N TYR A 54 -5.96 20.51 8.96
CA TYR A 54 -6.67 19.65 8.00
C TYR A 54 -5.72 18.64 7.38
N GLY A 55 -4.47 19.04 7.09
CA GLY A 55 -3.41 18.12 6.68
C GLY A 55 -3.17 17.02 7.72
N ARG A 56 -3.01 17.39 8.99
CA ARG A 56 -2.84 16.45 10.10
C ARG A 56 -4.01 15.48 10.26
N VAL A 57 -5.24 15.99 10.23
CA VAL A 57 -6.45 15.18 10.33
C VAL A 57 -6.56 14.22 9.14
N THR A 58 -6.29 14.71 7.94
CA THR A 58 -6.34 13.90 6.70
C THR A 58 -5.28 12.81 6.69
N CYS A 59 -4.04 13.12 7.09
CA CYS A 59 -2.97 12.13 7.17
C CYS A 59 -3.34 11.04 8.18
N LYS A 60 -3.85 11.42 9.35
CA LYS A 60 -4.32 10.47 10.35
C LYS A 60 -5.49 9.63 9.84
N TYR A 61 -6.42 10.23 9.08
CA TYR A 61 -7.55 9.53 8.46
C TYR A 61 -7.06 8.48 7.46
N LEU A 62 -6.10 8.81 6.61
CA LEU A 62 -5.48 7.88 5.67
C LEU A 62 -4.54 6.85 6.35
N GLY A 63 -4.41 6.91 7.67
CA GLY A 63 -3.64 5.97 8.50
C GLY A 63 -2.16 6.30 8.66
N PHE A 64 -1.72 7.48 8.24
CA PHE A 64 -0.35 7.93 8.40
C PHE A 64 -0.06 8.40 9.84
N SER A 65 1.15 8.14 10.32
CA SER A 65 1.56 8.40 11.70
C SER A 65 1.82 9.88 11.99
N SER A 66 2.19 10.67 10.97
CA SER A 66 2.38 12.11 11.10
C SER A 66 2.05 12.86 9.81
N PHE A 67 2.04 14.18 9.90
CA PHE A 67 1.88 15.08 8.76
C PHE A 67 3.18 15.84 8.60
N VAL A 68 3.76 15.81 7.39
CA VAL A 68 5.06 16.45 7.12
C VAL A 68 4.84 17.84 6.56
N ASN A 69 4.22 17.93 5.38
CA ASN A 69 3.90 19.21 4.76
C ASN A 69 2.81 19.04 3.69
N TRP A 70 2.45 20.13 3.04
CA TRP A 70 1.63 20.15 1.84
C TRP A 70 2.28 21.09 0.80
N ALA A 71 1.91 20.93 -0.47
CA ALA A 71 2.33 21.85 -1.52
C ALA A 71 1.20 22.11 -2.50
N ASP A 72 1.24 23.29 -3.11
CA ASP A 72 0.29 23.68 -4.15
C ASP A 72 0.82 23.30 -5.54
N PHE A 73 -0.07 22.75 -6.38
CA PHE A 73 0.22 22.49 -7.79
C PHE A 73 -0.81 23.15 -8.70
N PRO A 74 -0.40 23.66 -9.88
CA PRO A 74 -1.34 24.13 -10.88
C PRO A 74 -2.33 23.05 -11.30
N VAL A 75 -3.60 23.42 -11.47
CA VAL A 75 -4.66 22.52 -11.99
C VAL A 75 -4.24 21.85 -13.30
N ALA A 76 -3.64 22.62 -14.20
CA ALA A 76 -3.17 22.12 -15.49
C ALA A 76 -2.03 21.09 -15.38
N ALA A 77 -1.43 20.92 -14.20
CA ALA A 77 -0.31 20.02 -13.99
C ALA A 77 -0.73 18.63 -13.49
N VAL A 78 -2.02 18.40 -13.20
CA VAL A 78 -2.57 17.09 -12.79
C VAL A 78 -3.33 16.44 -13.95
N GLU A 79 -3.58 15.13 -13.86
CA GLU A 79 -4.29 14.38 -14.90
C GLU A 79 -5.72 14.94 -15.14
N ASP A 80 -6.17 14.97 -16.39
CA ASP A 80 -7.43 15.61 -16.82
C ASP A 80 -8.67 15.13 -16.05
N GLU A 81 -8.66 13.88 -15.58
CA GLU A 81 -9.74 13.31 -14.78
C GLU A 81 -9.86 13.96 -13.38
N PHE A 82 -8.77 14.50 -12.84
CA PHE A 82 -8.73 15.17 -11.54
C PHE A 82 -8.92 16.69 -11.63
N GLN A 83 -8.98 17.24 -12.85
CA GLN A 83 -9.24 18.65 -13.13
C GLN A 83 -10.74 19.01 -13.15
N LYS A 84 -11.60 18.20 -12.50
CA LYS A 84 -13.05 18.39 -12.50
C LYS A 84 -13.63 18.21 -11.09
N TYR A 85 -14.79 18.79 -10.85
CA TYR A 85 -15.59 18.62 -9.62
C TYR A 85 -14.84 19.00 -8.34
N PHE A 86 -14.62 20.29 -8.14
CA PHE A 86 -13.84 20.80 -7.02
C PHE A 86 -14.66 21.07 -5.76
N VAL A 87 -13.99 21.05 -4.60
CA VAL A 87 -14.54 21.41 -3.29
C VAL A 87 -13.50 22.14 -2.43
N THR A 88 -13.96 22.99 -1.52
CA THR A 88 -13.15 23.65 -0.49
C THR A 88 -13.54 23.20 0.91
N ALA A 89 -12.66 23.42 1.89
CA ALA A 89 -12.95 23.22 3.31
C ALA A 89 -13.70 24.42 3.95
N SER A 90 -14.08 25.45 3.19
CA SER A 90 -14.52 26.75 3.72
C SER A 90 -16.05 26.96 3.78
N HIS A 91 -16.46 27.87 4.67
CA HIS A 91 -17.86 28.19 4.96
C HIS A 91 -18.48 29.27 4.05
N TRP A 92 -17.68 29.93 3.21
CA TRP A 92 -18.06 31.10 2.41
C TRP A 92 -18.04 30.77 0.91
N LEU A 93 -19.11 31.16 0.19
CA LEU A 93 -19.14 31.10 -1.28
C LEU A 93 -18.35 32.26 -1.85
N SER A 94 -17.42 31.97 -2.75
CA SER A 94 -16.78 32.99 -3.59
C SER A 94 -16.71 32.48 -5.04
N THR A 95 -16.83 33.40 -6.01
CA THR A 95 -17.33 33.14 -7.38
C THR A 95 -16.23 33.07 -8.46
N ALA A 96 -15.01 32.63 -8.13
CA ALA A 96 -13.88 32.56 -9.09
C ALA A 96 -13.53 31.11 -9.52
N LEU A 97 -12.68 30.94 -10.55
CA LEU A 97 -12.20 29.63 -11.06
C LEU A 97 -10.85 29.26 -10.41
N PRO A 98 -10.52 27.98 -10.16
CA PRO A 98 -9.32 27.58 -9.39
C PRO A 98 -8.02 27.57 -10.21
N GLN A 99 -6.89 27.96 -9.59
CA GLN A 99 -5.53 27.84 -10.17
C GLN A 99 -4.64 26.79 -9.47
N LEU A 100 -4.95 26.33 -8.23
CA LEU A 100 -4.07 25.46 -7.44
C LEU A 100 -4.83 24.33 -6.69
N PHE A 101 -4.20 23.17 -6.53
CA PHE A 101 -4.66 22.05 -5.67
C PHE A 101 -3.64 21.70 -4.59
N HIS A 102 -4.17 21.17 -3.48
CA HIS A 102 -3.34 20.58 -2.43
C HIS A 102 -2.78 19.22 -2.82
N PHE A 103 -1.47 19.13 -2.68
CA PHE A 103 -0.73 17.91 -2.43
C PHE A 103 -0.56 17.77 -0.92
N LEU A 104 -0.96 16.64 -0.35
CA LEU A 104 -0.51 16.28 1.00
C LEU A 104 0.76 15.46 0.87
N PHE A 105 1.79 15.78 1.66
CA PHE A 105 2.90 14.87 1.96
C PHE A 105 2.61 14.21 3.30
N PRO A 106 1.80 13.14 3.32
CA PRO A 106 1.59 12.40 4.54
C PRO A 106 2.83 11.54 4.81
N THR A 107 3.69 11.97 5.74
CA THR A 107 4.88 11.22 6.18
C THR A 107 5.91 10.84 5.13
N VAL A 108 7.14 10.67 5.62
CA VAL A 108 8.26 10.13 4.87
C VAL A 108 8.02 8.62 4.73
N CYS A 109 7.47 8.18 3.60
CA CYS A 109 7.40 6.76 3.22
C CYS A 109 8.21 6.54 1.94
N GLY A 110 8.59 5.29 1.67
CA GLY A 110 9.25 4.92 0.44
C GLY A 110 10.63 5.54 0.27
N THR A 111 11.26 5.99 1.35
CA THR A 111 12.63 6.54 1.37
C THR A 111 13.61 5.53 1.92
N ARG A 112 14.86 5.59 1.44
CA ARG A 112 15.97 4.76 1.92
C ARG A 112 17.07 5.65 2.48
N SER A 113 16.78 6.33 3.60
CA SER A 113 17.57 7.43 4.16
C SER A 113 19.03 7.08 4.49
N GLY A 114 19.31 5.80 4.74
CA GLY A 114 20.65 5.30 5.07
C GLY A 114 21.37 4.51 3.97
N TYR A 115 20.81 4.45 2.75
CA TYR A 115 21.36 3.64 1.66
C TYR A 115 21.91 4.48 0.50
N SER A 116 23.08 4.10 -0.02
CA SER A 116 23.68 4.65 -1.24
C SER A 116 23.95 3.50 -2.24
N PRO A 117 23.40 3.53 -3.47
CA PRO A 117 23.48 2.40 -4.37
C PRO A 117 24.88 2.18 -4.97
N ARG A 118 25.32 0.92 -5.01
CA ARG A 118 26.34 0.42 -5.95
C ARG A 118 25.90 -0.91 -6.59
N ILE A 119 25.58 -0.83 -7.89
CA ILE A 119 25.43 -1.91 -8.91
C ILE A 119 24.29 -2.94 -8.71
N VAL A 120 23.72 -3.42 -9.83
CA VAL A 120 22.47 -4.20 -9.96
C VAL A 120 22.73 -5.62 -10.48
N GLY A 121 22.08 -6.61 -9.89
CA GLY A 121 22.12 -8.05 -10.20
C GLY A 121 21.86 -8.80 -8.88
N GLY A 122 21.03 -9.85 -8.86
CA GLY A 122 20.53 -10.46 -7.62
C GLY A 122 21.64 -10.73 -6.61
N ASN A 123 21.57 -10.07 -5.45
CA ASN A 123 22.66 -10.02 -4.47
C ASN A 123 22.10 -10.01 -3.06
N ALA A 124 22.96 -10.41 -2.11
CA ALA A 124 22.76 -10.17 -0.70
C ALA A 124 22.45 -8.69 -0.44
N SER A 125 21.37 -8.44 0.30
CA SER A 125 20.95 -7.10 0.69
C SER A 125 21.92 -6.51 1.69
N LEU A 126 22.10 -5.19 1.62
CA LEU A 126 22.77 -4.45 2.68
C LEU A 126 21.77 -4.02 3.75
N PRO A 127 22.20 -3.84 5.01
CA PRO A 127 21.38 -3.20 6.03
C PRO A 127 20.79 -1.88 5.50
N GLN A 128 19.52 -1.63 5.84
CA GLN A 128 18.79 -0.40 5.47
C GLN A 128 18.46 -0.24 3.97
N GLN A 129 18.82 -1.21 3.12
CA GLN A 129 18.49 -1.17 1.69
C GLN A 129 17.00 -1.34 1.42
N TRP A 130 16.31 -2.16 2.21
CA TRP A 130 14.87 -2.44 2.11
C TRP A 130 14.22 -2.27 3.49
N PRO A 131 14.12 -1.03 4.01
CA PRO A 131 13.78 -0.76 5.42
C PRO A 131 12.32 -1.10 5.77
N TRP A 132 11.49 -1.35 4.77
CA TRP A 132 10.11 -1.80 4.91
C TRP A 132 9.95 -3.32 4.92
N GLN A 133 11.01 -4.09 4.65
CA GLN A 133 10.91 -5.56 4.66
C GLN A 133 10.59 -6.04 6.08
N ALA A 134 9.58 -6.90 6.18
CA ALA A 134 9.28 -7.66 7.39
C ALA A 134 9.46 -9.16 7.17
N SER A 135 9.97 -9.84 8.18
CA SER A 135 9.92 -11.30 8.33
C SER A 135 8.75 -11.64 9.24
N LEU A 136 7.81 -12.43 8.73
CA LEU A 136 6.68 -12.94 9.49
C LEU A 136 7.02 -14.34 9.96
N GLN A 137 7.12 -14.49 11.28
CA GLN A 137 7.48 -15.75 11.90
C GLN A 137 6.27 -16.38 12.59
N PHE A 138 6.08 -17.68 12.39
CA PHE A 138 5.11 -18.48 13.11
C PHE A 138 5.85 -19.43 14.05
N GLN A 139 5.56 -19.34 15.35
CA GLN A 139 6.22 -20.12 16.39
C GLN A 139 7.76 -20.01 16.38
N GLY A 140 8.29 -18.85 15.98
CA GLY A 140 9.72 -18.56 15.94
C GLY A 140 10.44 -18.94 14.64
N TYR A 141 9.70 -19.43 13.64
CA TYR A 141 10.26 -19.78 12.33
C TYR A 141 9.74 -18.84 11.24
N HIS A 142 10.64 -18.36 10.38
CA HIS A 142 10.26 -17.57 9.20
C HIS A 142 9.35 -18.39 8.28
N LEU A 143 8.20 -17.82 7.95
CA LEU A 143 7.23 -18.46 7.04
C LEU A 143 6.97 -17.60 5.80
N CYS A 144 6.84 -16.29 6.00
CA CYS A 144 6.48 -15.35 4.94
C CYS A 144 7.19 -14.02 5.11
N GLY A 145 7.28 -13.27 4.01
CA GLY A 145 7.58 -11.85 4.01
C GLY A 145 6.37 -10.97 4.34
N GLY A 146 6.66 -9.70 4.53
CA GLY A 146 5.67 -8.64 4.70
C GLY A 146 6.27 -7.27 4.39
N SER A 147 5.41 -6.27 4.32
CA SER A 147 5.78 -4.88 4.06
C SER A 147 5.27 -3.97 5.17
N VAL A 148 6.16 -3.24 5.82
CA VAL A 148 5.80 -2.16 6.75
C VAL A 148 5.12 -1.04 5.96
N ILE A 149 3.82 -0.84 6.14
CA ILE A 149 3.08 0.25 5.45
C ILE A 149 2.81 1.44 6.38
N THR A 150 2.85 1.22 7.69
CA THR A 150 2.82 2.26 8.74
C THR A 150 3.55 1.76 9.99
N SER A 151 3.68 2.58 11.03
CA SER A 151 4.21 2.12 12.32
C SER A 151 3.36 1.03 13.00
N TRP A 152 2.12 0.77 12.58
CA TRP A 152 1.24 -0.21 13.22
C TRP A 152 0.86 -1.40 12.34
N TRP A 153 1.06 -1.28 11.03
CA TRP A 153 0.47 -2.17 10.05
C TRP A 153 1.52 -2.74 9.11
N ILE A 154 1.48 -4.06 8.98
CA ILE A 154 2.22 -4.83 7.99
C ILE A 154 1.24 -5.37 6.97
N LEU A 155 1.56 -5.23 5.69
CA LEU A 155 0.82 -5.83 4.58
C LEU A 155 1.52 -7.11 4.14
N THR A 156 0.76 -8.18 3.92
CA THR A 156 1.25 -9.50 3.50
C THR A 156 0.19 -10.24 2.67
N ALA A 157 0.43 -11.49 2.33
CA ALA A 157 -0.50 -12.35 1.60
C ALA A 157 -1.49 -13.04 2.56
N ALA A 158 -2.70 -13.32 2.07
CA ALA A 158 -3.71 -14.03 2.87
C ALA A 158 -3.31 -15.48 3.11
N HIS A 159 -2.74 -16.15 2.11
CA HIS A 159 -2.35 -17.56 2.20
C HIS A 159 -1.34 -17.83 3.32
N CYS A 160 -0.52 -16.85 3.68
CA CYS A 160 0.43 -16.94 4.80
C CYS A 160 -0.28 -17.16 6.15
N VAL A 161 -1.46 -16.57 6.33
CA VAL A 161 -2.13 -16.49 7.64
C VAL A 161 -3.50 -17.17 7.68
N TYR A 162 -4.05 -17.57 6.52
CA TYR A 162 -5.42 -18.07 6.39
C TYR A 162 -5.67 -19.34 7.21
N ASP A 163 -4.82 -20.36 7.06
CA ASP A 163 -4.92 -21.61 7.82
C ASP A 163 -4.22 -21.54 9.19
N LEU A 164 -3.45 -20.46 9.44
CA LEU A 164 -2.67 -20.22 10.66
C LEU A 164 -3.18 -19.00 11.43
N TYR A 165 -4.51 -18.88 11.58
CA TYR A 165 -5.14 -17.74 12.23
C TYR A 165 -5.00 -17.77 13.76
N LEU A 166 -3.79 -17.48 14.26
CA LEU A 166 -3.49 -17.44 15.70
C LEU A 166 -2.51 -16.30 16.03
N PRO A 167 -3.00 -15.05 16.23
CA PRO A 167 -2.15 -13.87 16.45
C PRO A 167 -1.02 -14.06 17.47
N ARG A 168 -1.27 -14.77 18.57
CA ARG A 168 -0.27 -15.01 19.64
C ARG A 168 0.90 -15.91 19.22
N ALA A 169 0.74 -16.70 18.16
CA ALA A 169 1.80 -17.54 17.63
C ALA A 169 2.61 -16.84 16.53
N TRP A 170 2.20 -15.63 16.13
CA TRP A 170 2.91 -14.83 15.14
C TRP A 170 3.77 -13.75 15.79
N SER A 171 4.95 -13.54 15.23
CA SER A 171 5.80 -12.39 15.50
C SER A 171 6.24 -11.73 14.20
N VAL A 172 6.43 -10.42 14.24
CA VAL A 172 6.92 -9.61 13.13
C VAL A 172 8.32 -9.14 13.47
N HIS A 173 9.28 -9.40 12.59
CA HIS A 173 10.65 -8.94 12.75
C HIS A 173 11.00 -7.98 11.61
N VAL A 174 11.64 -6.84 11.93
CA VAL A 174 11.96 -5.78 10.96
C VAL A 174 13.34 -5.17 11.23
N GLY A 175 13.91 -4.49 10.24
CA GLY A 175 15.15 -3.72 10.40
C GLY A 175 16.42 -4.55 10.54
N PHE A 176 16.45 -5.75 9.96
CA PHE A 176 17.61 -6.65 9.94
C PHE A 176 17.72 -7.32 8.56
N VAL A 177 18.86 -7.97 8.31
CA VAL A 177 19.15 -8.66 7.04
C VAL A 177 19.41 -10.15 7.24
N ILE A 178 19.96 -10.55 8.38
CA ILE A 178 20.34 -11.94 8.68
C ILE A 178 19.31 -12.57 9.62
N LEU A 179 18.68 -13.69 9.22
CA LEU A 179 17.60 -14.32 10.00
C LEU A 179 18.03 -14.75 11.41
N GLU A 180 19.29 -15.11 11.63
CA GLU A 180 19.80 -15.48 12.96
C GLU A 180 19.91 -14.27 13.92
N GLU A 181 20.01 -13.04 13.41
CA GLU A 181 20.06 -11.81 14.21
C GLU A 181 18.67 -11.33 14.69
N ASN A 182 17.61 -12.11 14.43
CA ASN A 182 16.21 -11.72 14.60
C ASN A 182 15.78 -11.37 16.04
N SER A 183 16.62 -11.63 17.04
CA SER A 183 16.35 -11.40 18.47
C SER A 183 16.22 -9.92 18.86
N ILE A 184 16.65 -8.98 18.01
CA ILE A 184 16.75 -7.55 18.37
C ILE A 184 15.44 -6.78 18.15
N ASN A 185 14.59 -7.18 17.19
CA ASN A 185 13.44 -6.38 16.73
C ASN A 185 12.14 -7.20 16.55
N SER A 186 11.80 -8.04 17.53
CA SER A 186 10.55 -8.80 17.50
C SER A 186 9.35 -7.98 18.00
N TYR A 187 8.28 -7.95 17.21
CA TYR A 187 7.03 -7.26 17.52
C TYR A 187 5.87 -8.25 17.59
N LEU A 188 5.09 -8.17 18.67
CA LEU A 188 3.92 -9.01 18.88
C LEU A 188 2.76 -8.58 17.97
N VAL A 189 1.96 -9.56 17.56
CA VAL A 189 0.78 -9.35 16.72
C VAL A 189 -0.47 -9.20 17.60
N ASP A 190 -1.16 -8.06 17.44
CA ASP A 190 -2.47 -7.81 18.06
C ASP A 190 -3.59 -8.48 17.26
N LYS A 191 -3.54 -8.33 15.93
CA LYS A 191 -4.61 -8.82 15.06
C LYS A 191 -4.14 -9.17 13.66
N ILE A 192 -4.78 -10.18 13.10
CA ILE A 192 -4.64 -10.60 11.70
C ILE A 192 -5.98 -10.37 10.99
N ILE A 193 -5.92 -9.79 9.79
CA ILE A 193 -7.07 -9.49 8.95
C ILE A 193 -6.75 -9.89 7.51
N TYR A 194 -7.22 -11.05 7.06
CA TYR A 194 -7.15 -11.43 5.65
C TYR A 194 -8.42 -11.00 4.90
N HIS A 195 -8.31 -10.81 3.59
CA HIS A 195 -9.44 -10.38 2.78
C HIS A 195 -10.59 -11.41 2.82
N LYS A 196 -11.81 -10.97 3.19
CA LYS A 196 -12.99 -11.85 3.38
C LYS A 196 -13.36 -12.72 2.17
N ASN A 197 -13.03 -12.25 0.97
CA ASN A 197 -13.28 -12.97 -0.28
C ASN A 197 -12.04 -13.73 -0.80
N TYR A 198 -11.04 -13.98 0.05
CA TYR A 198 -9.89 -14.80 -0.31
C TYR A 198 -10.33 -16.20 -0.73
N ARG A 199 -9.77 -16.70 -1.83
CA ARG A 199 -10.07 -18.02 -2.39
C ARG A 199 -8.78 -18.85 -2.50
N PRO A 200 -8.50 -19.76 -1.55
CA PRO A 200 -7.25 -20.52 -1.51
C PRO A 200 -6.94 -21.28 -2.80
N LYS A 201 -7.95 -21.91 -3.42
CA LYS A 201 -7.77 -22.70 -4.65
C LYS A 201 -7.34 -21.89 -5.88
N THR A 202 -7.67 -20.60 -5.93
CA THR A 202 -7.39 -19.75 -7.11
C THR A 202 -6.48 -18.58 -6.77
N MET A 203 -5.98 -18.50 -5.53
CA MET A 203 -5.24 -17.36 -4.97
C MET A 203 -5.90 -15.99 -5.21
N LYS A 204 -7.24 -15.95 -5.37
CA LYS A 204 -7.94 -14.67 -5.59
C LYS A 204 -8.06 -13.92 -4.29
N ASN A 205 -7.82 -12.61 -4.34
CA ASN A 205 -7.83 -11.71 -3.18
C ASN A 205 -6.82 -12.13 -2.10
N ASP A 206 -5.63 -12.53 -2.52
CA ASP A 206 -4.56 -12.99 -1.64
C ASP A 206 -3.83 -11.81 -0.99
N VAL A 207 -4.51 -11.16 -0.04
CA VAL A 207 -3.98 -10.01 0.70
C VAL A 207 -4.45 -10.07 2.15
N ALA A 208 -3.56 -9.72 3.07
CA ALA A 208 -3.82 -9.62 4.49
C ALA A 208 -3.08 -8.44 5.13
N LEU A 209 -3.60 -8.01 6.27
CA LEU A 209 -2.99 -7.03 7.16
C LEU A 209 -2.72 -7.66 8.52
N ILE A 210 -1.55 -7.37 9.06
CA ILE A 210 -1.15 -7.70 10.42
C ILE A 210 -1.03 -6.38 11.18
N LYS A 211 -1.79 -6.27 12.28
CA LYS A 211 -1.70 -5.16 13.22
C LYS A 211 -0.77 -5.54 14.36
N LEU A 212 0.20 -4.68 14.63
CA LEU A 212 1.14 -4.84 15.74
C LEU A 212 0.49 -4.44 17.07
N ALA A 213 0.91 -5.09 18.16
CA ALA A 213 0.49 -4.74 19.52
C ALA A 213 1.09 -3.42 20.01
N ASN A 214 2.27 -3.05 19.50
CA ASN A 214 2.95 -1.79 19.79
C ASN A 214 3.47 -1.19 18.47
N PRO A 215 3.60 0.15 18.38
CA PRO A 215 4.08 0.77 17.16
C PRO A 215 5.57 0.50 16.95
N LEU A 216 5.97 0.39 15.69
CA LEU A 216 7.35 0.43 15.25
C LEU A 216 7.97 1.81 15.53
N THR A 217 9.22 1.82 15.95
CA THR A 217 10.04 3.03 16.01
C THR A 217 10.70 3.25 14.65
N LEU A 218 10.21 4.21 13.89
CA LEU A 218 10.79 4.59 12.59
C LEU A 218 12.09 5.36 12.81
N ASN A 219 13.20 4.88 12.26
CA ASN A 219 14.55 5.32 12.61
C ASN A 219 15.55 5.26 11.45
N GLY A 220 15.09 5.24 10.21
CA GLY A 220 15.93 5.07 9.01
C GLY A 220 16.33 3.62 8.71
N VAL A 221 16.36 2.74 9.72
CA VAL A 221 16.55 1.28 9.55
C VAL A 221 15.20 0.60 9.30
N ILE A 222 14.17 1.07 10.00
CA ILE A 222 12.78 0.69 9.80
C ILE A 222 12.06 1.92 9.25
N GLU A 223 11.53 1.81 8.04
CA GLU A 223 10.76 2.86 7.38
C GLU A 223 9.59 2.25 6.60
N PRO A 224 8.43 2.92 6.53
CA PRO A 224 7.29 2.40 5.80
C PRO A 224 7.48 2.55 4.28
N ILE A 225 6.99 1.58 3.50
CA ILE A 225 6.82 1.72 2.06
C ILE A 225 5.56 2.53 1.74
N CYS A 226 5.60 3.37 0.70
CA CYS A 226 4.39 4.07 0.28
C CYS A 226 3.41 3.11 -0.41
N LEU A 227 2.11 3.27 -0.14
CA LEU A 227 1.08 2.69 -0.99
C LEU A 227 0.94 3.52 -2.28
N PRO A 228 0.59 2.89 -3.42
CA PRO A 228 0.21 3.61 -4.63
C PRO A 228 -1.01 4.49 -4.40
N ASN A 229 -1.12 5.58 -5.16
CA ASN A 229 -2.32 6.39 -5.16
C ASN A 229 -3.44 5.72 -5.95
N PHE A 230 -4.69 6.11 -5.68
CA PHE A 230 -5.83 5.66 -6.47
C PHE A 230 -5.70 6.11 -7.93
N GLY A 231 -5.90 5.19 -8.88
CA GLY A 231 -5.74 5.47 -10.31
C GLY A 231 -4.28 5.54 -10.78
N GLU A 232 -3.29 5.35 -9.90
CA GLU A 232 -1.89 5.27 -10.31
C GLU A 232 -1.62 4.02 -11.14
N HIS A 233 -0.94 4.20 -12.28
CA HIS A 233 -0.64 3.14 -13.23
C HIS A 233 0.87 2.94 -13.38
N PHE A 234 1.29 1.67 -13.27
CA PHE A 234 2.66 1.23 -13.50
C PHE A 234 2.71 0.47 -14.83
N PRO A 235 3.42 1.00 -15.85
CA PRO A 235 3.41 0.42 -17.19
C PRO A 235 4.15 -0.91 -17.26
N GLU A 236 3.80 -1.72 -18.27
CA GLU A 236 4.56 -2.91 -18.66
C GLU A 236 6.04 -2.56 -18.91
N GLY A 237 6.94 -3.45 -18.51
CA GLY A 237 8.38 -3.27 -18.63
C GLY A 237 8.99 -2.36 -17.57
N LYS A 238 8.21 -1.70 -16.71
CA LYS A 238 8.76 -0.94 -15.59
C LYS A 238 9.54 -1.87 -14.68
N MET A 239 10.81 -1.54 -14.44
CA MET A 239 11.64 -2.26 -13.47
C MET A 239 11.16 -2.00 -12.06
N CYS A 240 10.96 -3.08 -11.33
CA CYS A 240 10.59 -3.13 -9.93
C CYS A 240 11.53 -4.09 -9.20
N TRP A 241 11.45 -4.14 -7.88
CA TRP A 241 12.33 -4.91 -7.04
C TRP A 241 11.53 -5.76 -6.07
N ILE A 242 12.03 -6.96 -5.86
CA ILE A 242 11.59 -7.90 -4.83
C ILE A 242 12.70 -8.07 -3.82
N SER A 243 12.32 -8.35 -2.58
CA SER A 243 13.24 -8.67 -1.48
C SER A 243 12.63 -9.68 -0.52
N GLY A 244 13.48 -10.53 0.05
CA GLY A 244 13.04 -11.54 1.01
C GLY A 244 14.12 -12.57 1.35
N TRP A 245 13.74 -13.55 2.15
CA TRP A 245 14.58 -14.66 2.62
C TRP A 245 14.12 -16.00 2.06
N GLY A 246 13.35 -15.96 0.98
CA GLY A 246 12.89 -17.16 0.33
C GLY A 246 14.03 -18.04 -0.16
N THR A 247 13.66 -19.28 -0.51
CA THR A 247 14.58 -20.28 -1.03
C THR A 247 15.18 -19.80 -2.35
N GLU A 248 16.44 -20.10 -2.61
CA GLU A 248 17.09 -19.70 -3.88
C GLU A 248 16.69 -20.63 -5.05
N GLU A 249 16.16 -21.80 -4.71
CA GLU A 249 15.63 -22.81 -5.63
C GLU A 249 14.39 -23.49 -5.02
N GLU A 250 13.56 -24.11 -5.85
CA GLU A 250 12.34 -24.79 -5.39
C GLU A 250 12.69 -25.95 -4.45
N GLY A 251 12.11 -25.95 -3.24
CA GLY A 251 12.35 -26.99 -2.24
C GLY A 251 13.73 -26.92 -1.57
N GLY A 252 14.51 -25.87 -1.83
CA GLY A 252 15.76 -25.59 -1.12
C GLY A 252 15.53 -25.02 0.29
N ASP A 253 16.63 -24.73 0.99
CA ASP A 253 16.57 -24.04 2.28
C ASP A 253 16.37 -22.53 2.09
N THR A 254 15.73 -21.88 3.07
CA THR A 254 15.59 -20.42 3.10
C THR A 254 16.96 -19.76 3.18
N SER A 255 17.16 -18.65 2.47
CA SER A 255 18.43 -17.92 2.55
C SER A 255 18.58 -17.24 3.91
N GLU A 256 19.75 -17.41 4.55
CA GLU A 256 20.05 -16.79 5.84
C GLU A 256 20.09 -15.26 5.73
N ILE A 257 20.59 -14.76 4.60
CA ILE A 257 20.76 -13.35 4.28
C ILE A 257 19.64 -12.92 3.33
N MET A 258 19.01 -11.78 3.60
CA MET A 258 17.96 -11.25 2.72
C MET A 258 18.52 -11.00 1.32
N ASN A 259 17.90 -11.58 0.30
CA ASN A 259 18.23 -11.32 -1.09
C ASN A 259 17.29 -10.26 -1.69
N TYR A 260 17.73 -9.67 -2.80
CA TYR A 260 16.88 -8.80 -3.61
C TYR A 260 17.17 -8.98 -5.09
N ALA A 261 16.17 -8.75 -5.93
CA ALA A 261 16.31 -8.83 -7.36
C ALA A 261 15.45 -7.80 -8.10
N GLY A 262 15.93 -7.37 -9.27
CA GLY A 262 15.18 -6.50 -10.17
C GLY A 262 14.36 -7.34 -11.16
N VAL A 263 13.06 -7.06 -11.26
CA VAL A 263 12.12 -7.74 -12.15
C VAL A 263 11.25 -6.73 -12.91
N PRO A 264 11.07 -6.88 -14.24
CA PRO A 264 10.17 -6.01 -14.99
C PRO A 264 8.71 -6.44 -14.79
N LEU A 265 7.78 -5.48 -14.77
CA LEU A 265 6.36 -5.77 -14.82
C LEU A 265 5.95 -6.38 -16.16
N ILE A 266 5.09 -7.39 -16.12
CA ILE A 266 4.49 -8.05 -17.29
C ILE A 266 3.00 -7.75 -17.31
N SER A 267 2.46 -7.38 -18.48
CA SER A 267 1.03 -7.13 -18.60
C SER A 267 0.21 -8.41 -18.43
N ASN A 268 -0.99 -8.31 -17.86
CA ASN A 268 -1.90 -9.46 -17.72
C ASN A 268 -2.25 -10.11 -19.06
N LYS A 269 -2.16 -9.36 -20.17
CA LYS A 269 -2.36 -9.92 -21.52
C LYS A 269 -1.26 -10.93 -21.85
N VAL A 270 0.00 -10.57 -21.63
CA VAL A 270 1.15 -11.47 -21.82
C VAL A 270 1.10 -12.61 -20.81
N CYS A 271 0.82 -12.29 -19.55
CA CYS A 271 0.81 -13.29 -18.48
C CYS A 271 -0.29 -14.35 -18.68
N ASN A 272 -1.42 -13.97 -19.26
CA ASN A 272 -2.51 -14.89 -19.60
C ASN A 272 -2.38 -15.54 -20.99
N HIS A 273 -1.25 -15.38 -21.68
CA HIS A 273 -0.98 -16.15 -22.89
C HIS A 273 -1.04 -17.65 -22.56
N ARG A 274 -1.44 -18.47 -23.54
CA ARG A 274 -1.67 -19.91 -23.38
C ARG A 274 -0.44 -20.64 -22.83
N GLU A 275 0.74 -20.20 -23.24
CA GLU A 275 2.03 -20.80 -22.87
C GLU A 275 2.53 -20.36 -21.49
N VAL A 276 1.95 -19.31 -20.91
CA VAL A 276 2.36 -18.75 -19.61
C VAL A 276 1.43 -19.27 -18.52
N TYR A 277 0.30 -18.60 -18.27
CA TYR A 277 -0.70 -19.01 -17.29
C TYR A 277 -2.09 -19.30 -17.87
N GLY A 278 -2.30 -19.11 -19.18
CA GLY A 278 -3.51 -19.58 -19.86
C GLY A 278 -4.84 -19.02 -19.34
N GLY A 279 -4.84 -17.81 -18.78
CA GLY A 279 -6.06 -17.09 -18.37
C GLY A 279 -6.38 -17.09 -16.87
N ILE A 280 -5.55 -17.69 -16.01
CA ILE A 280 -5.83 -17.74 -14.57
C ILE A 280 -5.52 -16.43 -13.83
N VAL A 281 -4.71 -15.53 -14.41
CA VAL A 281 -4.28 -14.28 -13.76
C VAL A 281 -5.40 -13.25 -13.83
N ALA A 282 -6.05 -13.01 -12.71
CA ALA A 282 -7.17 -12.07 -12.57
C ALA A 282 -6.72 -10.60 -12.71
N SER A 283 -7.66 -9.68 -12.91
CA SER A 283 -7.37 -8.23 -12.96
C SER A 283 -6.79 -7.67 -11.66
N SER A 284 -7.16 -8.25 -10.51
CA SER A 284 -6.61 -7.95 -9.18
C SER A 284 -5.23 -8.58 -8.93
N MET A 285 -4.65 -9.24 -9.94
CA MET A 285 -3.30 -9.79 -9.93
C MET A 285 -2.45 -9.08 -10.98
N LEU A 286 -1.14 -9.15 -10.80
CA LEU A 286 -0.15 -8.71 -11.77
C LEU A 286 1.00 -9.70 -11.83
N CYS A 287 1.80 -9.65 -12.90
CA CYS A 287 2.98 -10.48 -13.05
C CYS A 287 4.23 -9.62 -13.13
N ALA A 288 5.34 -10.16 -12.64
CA ALA A 288 6.65 -9.54 -12.79
C ALA A 288 7.71 -10.63 -12.93
N GLY A 289 8.74 -10.38 -13.72
CA GLY A 289 9.83 -11.33 -13.95
C GLY A 289 10.25 -11.38 -15.42
N TYR A 290 11.07 -12.36 -15.75
CA TYR A 290 11.54 -12.57 -17.11
C TYR A 290 10.88 -13.83 -17.67
N LEU A 291 10.27 -13.74 -18.87
CA LEU A 291 9.66 -14.92 -19.50
C LEU A 291 10.68 -16.03 -19.82
N LYS A 292 11.97 -15.68 -19.93
CA LYS A 292 13.05 -16.66 -20.07
C LYS A 292 13.38 -17.41 -18.77
N GLY A 293 12.75 -17.05 -17.65
CA GLY A 293 13.10 -17.52 -16.32
C GLY A 293 14.37 -16.87 -15.76
N GLY A 294 14.97 -17.54 -14.79
CA GLY A 294 16.25 -17.20 -14.17
C GLY A 294 16.17 -16.31 -12.92
N ILE A 295 15.32 -15.29 -12.90
CA ILE A 295 15.14 -14.40 -11.74
C ILE A 295 13.66 -14.36 -11.35
N ASP A 296 13.35 -14.78 -10.13
CA ASP A 296 11.99 -14.82 -9.59
C ASP A 296 11.99 -14.79 -8.05
N SER A 297 10.82 -14.57 -7.44
CA SER A 297 10.56 -14.84 -6.03
C SER A 297 10.28 -16.32 -5.81
N CYS A 298 10.64 -16.88 -4.66
CA CYS A 298 10.43 -18.31 -4.38
C CYS A 298 9.74 -18.56 -3.02
N GLN A 299 9.77 -19.80 -2.54
CA GLN A 299 9.13 -20.20 -1.28
C GLN A 299 9.73 -19.42 -0.11
N GLY A 300 8.90 -18.86 0.79
CA GLY A 300 9.36 -17.97 1.86
C GLY A 300 9.33 -16.47 1.53
N ASP A 301 9.37 -16.08 0.24
CA ASP A 301 9.15 -14.68 -0.17
C ASP A 301 7.67 -14.29 -0.22
N SER A 302 6.79 -15.26 -0.02
CA SER A 302 5.33 -15.08 0.00
C SER A 302 4.92 -13.98 0.96
N GLY A 303 4.02 -13.09 0.52
CA GLY A 303 3.66 -11.90 1.29
C GLY A 303 4.69 -10.76 1.27
N GLY A 304 5.88 -10.98 0.70
CA GLY A 304 6.93 -9.99 0.54
C GLY A 304 6.58 -8.88 -0.49
N PRO A 305 7.36 -7.79 -0.49
CA PRO A 305 7.12 -6.63 -1.34
C PRO A 305 7.54 -6.86 -2.79
N LEU A 306 6.69 -6.41 -3.73
CA LEU A 306 7.11 -5.96 -5.05
C LEU A 306 7.01 -4.44 -5.10
N VAL A 307 8.15 -3.77 -5.12
CA VAL A 307 8.25 -2.31 -5.02
C VAL A 307 8.82 -1.68 -6.28
N CYS A 308 8.26 -0.55 -6.68
CA CYS A 308 8.72 0.18 -7.85
C CYS A 308 9.05 1.62 -7.44
N GLU A 309 10.17 2.15 -7.95
CA GLU A 309 10.55 3.54 -7.72
C GLU A 309 9.85 4.48 -8.71
N ASP A 310 9.26 5.55 -8.20
CA ASP A 310 8.76 6.67 -8.99
C ASP A 310 9.21 7.99 -8.34
N ARG A 311 9.99 8.80 -9.07
CA ARG A 311 10.51 10.10 -8.61
C ARG A 311 11.21 10.04 -7.23
N ASN A 312 12.10 9.06 -7.04
CA ASN A 312 12.83 8.79 -5.79
C ASN A 312 11.96 8.36 -4.60
N ILE A 313 10.70 8.00 -4.85
CA ILE A 313 9.80 7.43 -3.84
C ILE A 313 9.50 5.99 -4.24
N TRP A 314 9.72 5.07 -3.31
CA TRP A 314 9.41 3.66 -3.49
C TRP A 314 7.95 3.40 -3.13
N LYS A 315 7.25 2.65 -3.98
CA LYS A 315 5.85 2.30 -3.81
C LYS A 315 5.62 0.80 -3.87
N LEU A 316 4.74 0.28 -3.01
CA LEU A 316 4.35 -1.13 -2.96
C LEU A 316 3.33 -1.43 -4.05
N VAL A 317 3.77 -1.97 -5.18
CA VAL A 317 2.91 -2.23 -6.34
C VAL A 317 2.27 -3.61 -6.28
N GLY A 318 2.97 -4.58 -5.67
CA GLY A 318 2.48 -5.93 -5.49
C GLY A 318 2.89 -6.55 -4.16
N THR A 319 2.22 -7.65 -3.84
CA THR A 319 2.56 -8.55 -2.74
C THR A 319 2.68 -9.96 -3.29
N THR A 320 3.80 -10.63 -3.01
CA THR A 320 4.10 -11.97 -3.54
C THR A 320 2.99 -12.95 -3.17
N SER A 321 2.38 -13.59 -4.18
CA SER A 321 1.21 -14.46 -3.99
C SER A 321 1.50 -15.90 -4.38
N PHE A 322 1.86 -16.15 -5.65
CA PHE A 322 2.18 -17.50 -6.11
C PHE A 322 3.08 -17.49 -7.34
N GLY A 323 3.65 -18.65 -7.66
CA GLY A 323 4.35 -18.97 -8.90
C GLY A 323 4.18 -20.46 -9.20
N VAL A 324 4.58 -20.89 -10.39
CA VAL A 324 4.74 -22.32 -10.71
C VAL A 324 6.24 -22.57 -10.82
N GLY A 325 6.76 -23.40 -9.93
CA GLY A 325 8.20 -23.50 -9.71
C GLY A 325 8.80 -22.19 -9.24
N CYS A 326 10.12 -22.07 -9.36
CA CYS A 326 10.86 -20.82 -9.13
C CYS A 326 11.75 -20.54 -10.34
N ALA A 327 11.57 -19.37 -10.94
CA ALA A 327 12.40 -18.90 -12.06
C ALA A 327 12.34 -19.78 -13.32
N GLU A 328 11.24 -20.50 -13.54
CA GLU A 328 11.03 -21.30 -14.75
C GLU A 328 10.67 -20.45 -15.98
N GLU A 329 10.99 -20.97 -17.17
CA GLU A 329 10.59 -20.36 -18.43
C GLU A 329 9.05 -20.27 -18.52
N ASN A 330 8.56 -19.09 -18.91
CA ASN A 330 7.14 -18.75 -19.00
C ASN A 330 6.35 -18.89 -17.68
N LYS A 331 7.00 -18.93 -16.52
CA LYS A 331 6.33 -18.93 -15.20
C LYS A 331 6.80 -17.76 -14.34
N PRO A 332 6.53 -16.51 -14.74
CA PRO A 332 6.89 -15.36 -13.90
C PRO A 332 6.09 -15.36 -12.59
N GLY A 333 6.64 -14.79 -11.53
CA GLY A 333 5.93 -14.59 -10.27
C GLY A 333 4.63 -13.80 -10.43
N VAL A 334 3.61 -14.20 -9.68
CA VAL A 334 2.29 -13.56 -9.63
C VAL A 334 2.09 -12.89 -8.27
N TYR A 335 1.64 -11.65 -8.32
CA TYR A 335 1.51 -10.78 -7.16
C TYR A 335 0.08 -10.25 -7.05
N SER A 336 -0.41 -10.07 -5.83
CA SER A 336 -1.63 -9.32 -5.58
C SER A 336 -1.42 -7.86 -5.95
N ARG A 337 -2.25 -7.30 -6.83
CA ARG A 337 -2.15 -5.92 -7.32
C ARG A 337 -2.65 -4.94 -6.26
N ILE A 338 -1.75 -4.24 -5.58
CA ILE A 338 -2.09 -3.36 -4.45
C ILE A 338 -3.11 -2.28 -4.82
N THR A 339 -3.02 -1.71 -6.04
CA THR A 339 -4.00 -0.71 -6.52
C THR A 339 -5.45 -1.23 -6.54
N SER A 340 -5.66 -2.55 -6.63
CA SER A 340 -6.99 -3.17 -6.56
C SER A 340 -7.50 -3.36 -5.13
N PHE A 341 -6.63 -3.23 -4.13
CA PHE A 341 -6.94 -3.47 -2.72
C PHE A 341 -6.85 -2.20 -1.85
N LEU A 342 -6.51 -1.03 -2.42
CA LEU A 342 -6.38 0.22 -1.66
C LEU A 342 -7.60 0.55 -0.81
N ASP A 343 -8.82 0.44 -1.38
CA ASP A 343 -10.06 0.65 -0.64
C ASP A 343 -10.12 -0.26 0.61
N TRP A 344 -9.86 -1.55 0.43
CA TRP A 344 -9.88 -2.51 1.53
C TRP A 344 -8.78 -2.21 2.57
N ILE A 345 -7.56 -1.90 2.13
CA ILE A 345 -6.42 -1.59 3.01
C ILE A 345 -6.76 -0.37 3.88
N HIS A 346 -7.18 0.75 3.27
CA HIS A 346 -7.51 1.97 4.00
C HIS A 346 -8.71 1.78 4.92
N GLU A 347 -9.75 1.06 4.50
CA GLU A 347 -10.89 0.73 5.38
C GLU A 347 -10.46 -0.03 6.63
N GLN A 348 -9.63 -1.06 6.46
CA GLN A 348 -9.14 -1.84 7.60
C GLN A 348 -8.23 -1.02 8.51
N MET A 349 -7.50 -0.04 8.00
CA MET A 349 -6.70 0.86 8.84
C MET A 349 -7.59 1.87 9.58
N GLU A 350 -8.55 2.49 8.88
CA GLU A 350 -9.48 3.51 9.39
C GLU A 350 -10.41 3.01 10.49
N VAL A 351 -11.05 1.85 10.29
CA VAL A 351 -12.00 1.27 11.26
C VAL A 351 -11.37 1.17 12.64
N TYR A 352 -10.09 0.77 12.73
CA TYR A 352 -9.41 0.68 14.02
C TYR A 352 -9.00 2.03 14.57
N PHE A 353 -8.53 2.96 13.72
CA PHE A 353 -8.20 4.31 14.18
C PHE A 353 -9.42 5.02 14.78
N LEU A 354 -10.62 4.81 14.23
CA LEU A 354 -11.85 5.45 14.70
C LEU A 354 -12.47 4.77 15.93
N ILE A 355 -12.38 3.44 16.06
CA ILE A 355 -12.74 2.73 17.30
C ILE A 355 -11.88 3.23 18.48
N VAL A 356 -10.64 3.66 18.20
CA VAL A 356 -9.71 4.21 19.21
C VAL A 356 -9.83 5.75 19.34
N SER A 357 -10.42 6.46 18.37
CA SER A 357 -10.49 7.93 18.33
C SER A 357 -11.89 8.41 17.93
N SER A 358 -12.75 8.69 18.92
CA SER A 358 -14.16 9.09 18.79
C SER A 358 -14.44 10.46 18.10
N TYR A 359 -13.52 11.02 17.30
CA TYR A 359 -13.48 12.47 17.04
C TYR A 359 -13.25 12.97 15.59
N VAL A 360 -13.03 12.12 14.59
CA VAL A 360 -12.50 12.61 13.29
C VAL A 360 -13.56 13.11 12.31
N THR A 361 -14.70 12.43 12.17
CA THR A 361 -15.72 12.76 11.15
C THR A 361 -16.41 14.11 11.38
N ARG A 362 -16.36 14.67 12.59
CA ARG A 362 -16.97 15.98 12.92
C ARG A 362 -16.13 17.22 12.53
N GLN A 363 -14.85 17.04 12.17
CA GLN A 363 -13.92 18.17 12.00
C GLN A 363 -13.83 18.68 10.54
N LEU A 364 -14.08 17.84 9.54
CA LEU A 364 -14.10 18.24 8.12
C LEU A 364 -15.53 18.60 7.72
N LYS A 365 -15.97 19.84 7.98
CA LYS A 365 -17.25 20.36 7.47
C LYS A 365 -17.12 20.66 5.96
N ILE A 366 -17.23 19.63 5.12
CA ILE A 366 -17.16 19.76 3.66
C ILE A 366 -18.46 20.39 3.14
N LYS A 367 -18.37 21.49 2.40
CA LYS A 367 -19.51 22.13 1.72
C LYS A 367 -19.33 22.12 0.22
N ASN A 368 -20.44 22.09 -0.52
CA ASN A 368 -20.45 22.37 -1.95
C ASN A 368 -20.17 23.87 -2.14
N SER A 369 -18.96 24.21 -2.56
CA SER A 369 -18.59 25.57 -2.95
C SER A 369 -17.69 25.51 -4.18
N PRO A 370 -17.88 26.37 -5.19
CA PRO A 370 -16.81 26.67 -6.14
C PRO A 370 -15.65 27.32 -5.39
N CYS A 371 -14.43 26.83 -5.64
CA CYS A 371 -13.16 27.29 -5.08
C CYS A 371 -12.75 28.66 -5.62
N SER A 372 -12.09 29.54 -4.85
CA SER A 372 -11.93 30.97 -5.16
C SER A 372 -10.49 31.48 -5.24
N LEU A 373 -10.17 32.26 -6.28
CA LEU A 373 -8.90 32.98 -6.48
C LEU A 373 -8.90 34.42 -5.89
N LEU A 374 -7.72 34.87 -5.47
CA LEU A 374 -7.34 36.28 -5.21
C LEU A 374 -6.69 36.90 -6.46
N THR A 375 -6.87 38.22 -6.61
CA THR A 375 -6.27 39.12 -7.64
C THR A 375 -4.76 39.11 -7.67
#